data_AF-A0A2H9NB51-F1
#
_entry.id   AF-A0A2H9NB51-F1
#
_cell.length_a   1.000
_cell.length_b   1.000
_cell.length_c   1.000
_cell.angle_alpha   90.00
_cell.angle_beta   90.00
_cell.angle_gamma   90.00
#
_symmetry.space_group_name_H-M   'P 1'
#
loop_
_entity.id
_entity.type
_entity.pdbx_description
1 polymer ?
#
loop_
_entity_poly.entity_id
_entity_poly.type
_entity_poly.pdbx_seq_one_letter_code
_entity_poly.pdbx_strand_id
1 'polypeptide(L)'
;MNIDEITSYCRRRGLVFPTAEIYGNYSGFYDYGPVGVEISNNIKNLWWKTFVQSREDVTGINGSIITHPKVWEASGHIASFTDPLTECAKCHKRWRADHVISDALKKPIEGLKIEELTKLIQKNNIKCPDCKGALGVVQNFNQMFTTNVGAVEANTAYLRPETAQSIFVNYKPVMDSTRMKPPFGIAQIGKAFRNEISPRNFLFRLREFEQMEIEYFIQKKQLSECAYFDEFKDLKVNVLSEKEQHKGITTNSIMTISKALKEGVFNSEWHAYWTAIFYKWYLNLGVNPENLRVRQHVKEELSHYSAGTVDIEYNYPMGWKELQGVADRTTYDLTQHELFSKEKLEYFDEETRKKEILYVAAE
;
A
#
# COMPACT_ATOMS: atom_id res chain seq x y z
N MET A 1 -19.36 6.12 -17.33
CA MET A 1 -18.27 5.73 -18.22
C MET A 1 -17.66 4.44 -17.71
N ASN A 2 -17.43 3.46 -18.58
CA ASN A 2 -16.66 2.26 -18.25
C ASN A 2 -15.13 2.53 -18.32
N ILE A 3 -14.30 1.56 -17.94
CA ILE A 3 -12.85 1.75 -17.87
C ILE A 3 -12.19 2.03 -19.23
N ASP A 4 -12.72 1.44 -20.31
CA ASP A 4 -12.20 1.64 -21.67
C ASP A 4 -12.51 3.06 -22.17
N GLU A 5 -13.71 3.57 -21.85
CA GLU A 5 -14.10 4.94 -22.11
C GLU A 5 -13.24 5.94 -21.33
N ILE A 6 -12.94 5.65 -20.05
CA ILE A 6 -12.03 6.46 -19.23
C ILE A 6 -10.63 6.47 -19.86
N THR A 7 -10.09 5.30 -20.21
CA THR A 7 -8.76 5.16 -20.81
C THR A 7 -8.66 5.95 -22.12
N SER A 8 -9.66 5.80 -23.00
CA SER A 8 -9.73 6.53 -24.27
C SER A 8 -9.84 8.04 -24.05
N TYR A 9 -10.64 8.48 -23.07
CA TYR A 9 -10.76 9.88 -22.71
C TYR A 9 -9.43 10.46 -22.21
N CYS A 10 -8.77 9.79 -21.27
CA CYS A 10 -7.48 10.20 -20.72
C CYS A 10 -6.43 10.37 -21.81
N ARG A 11 -6.37 9.42 -22.74
CA ARG A 11 -5.47 9.50 -23.90
C ARG A 11 -5.77 10.71 -24.78
N ARG A 12 -7.02 10.90 -25.21
CA ARG A 12 -7.42 12.01 -26.10
C ARG A 12 -7.22 13.40 -25.48
N ARG A 13 -7.28 13.51 -24.16
CA ARG A 13 -7.12 14.77 -23.42
C ARG A 13 -5.68 15.05 -22.98
N GLY A 14 -4.72 14.20 -23.34
CA GLY A 14 -3.32 14.40 -22.95
C GLY A 14 -3.08 14.23 -21.45
N LEU A 15 -3.87 13.37 -20.79
CA LEU A 15 -3.70 13.04 -19.39
C LEU A 15 -2.64 11.94 -19.23
N VAL A 16 -2.86 10.77 -19.84
CA VAL A 16 -1.99 9.60 -19.69
C VAL A 16 -1.93 8.81 -20.99
N PHE A 17 -0.74 8.29 -21.31
CA PHE A 17 -0.45 7.48 -22.48
C PHE A 17 0.17 6.14 -22.07
N PRO A 18 -0.09 5.04 -22.80
CA PRO A 18 0.72 3.83 -22.67
C PRO A 18 2.18 4.16 -23.02
N THR A 19 3.13 3.70 -22.21
CA THR A 19 4.54 4.01 -22.48
C THR A 19 5.02 3.36 -23.77
N ALA A 20 5.90 4.03 -24.52
CA ALA A 20 6.54 3.51 -25.73
C ALA A 20 5.58 2.83 -26.73
N GLU A 21 4.38 3.40 -26.94
CA GLU A 21 3.32 2.79 -27.75
C GLU A 21 3.77 2.43 -29.18
N ILE A 22 4.63 3.26 -29.79
CA ILE A 22 5.18 3.02 -31.15
C ILE A 22 6.10 1.80 -31.24
N TYR A 23 6.58 1.28 -30.11
CA TYR A 23 7.42 0.09 -29.99
C TYR A 23 6.66 -1.14 -29.47
N GLY A 24 5.34 -1.03 -29.31
CA GLY A 24 4.48 -2.12 -28.86
C GLY A 24 4.16 -2.14 -27.36
N ASN A 25 4.66 -1.15 -26.59
CA ASN A 25 4.47 -0.94 -25.14
C ASN A 25 4.80 -2.11 -24.19
N TYR A 26 4.93 -1.78 -22.91
CA TYR A 26 4.88 -2.77 -21.83
C TYR A 26 3.66 -2.51 -20.97
N SER A 27 2.85 -3.56 -20.72
CA SER A 27 1.71 -3.45 -19.81
C SER A 27 2.14 -3.05 -18.39
N GLY A 28 1.37 -2.16 -17.77
CA GLY A 28 1.60 -1.68 -16.40
C GLY A 28 2.51 -0.45 -16.29
N PHE A 29 2.91 0.15 -17.41
CA PHE A 29 3.71 1.37 -17.45
C PHE A 29 3.03 2.43 -18.30
N TYR A 30 3.01 3.67 -17.80
CA TYR A 30 2.30 4.78 -18.44
C TYR A 30 3.07 6.09 -18.28
N ASP A 31 2.95 6.94 -19.30
CA ASP A 31 3.54 8.27 -19.33
C ASP A 31 2.45 9.32 -19.09
N TYR A 32 2.70 10.29 -18.23
CA TYR A 32 1.77 11.40 -17.99
C TYR A 32 1.98 12.49 -19.05
N GLY A 33 0.90 12.86 -19.75
CA GLY A 33 0.92 13.90 -20.77
C GLY A 33 0.89 15.32 -20.20
N PRO A 34 0.81 16.36 -21.05
CA PRO A 34 0.91 17.76 -20.63
C PRO A 34 -0.10 18.17 -19.55
N VAL A 35 -1.32 17.63 -19.58
CA VAL A 35 -2.33 17.91 -18.54
C VAL A 35 -2.14 16.99 -17.34
N GLY A 36 -1.82 15.72 -17.58
CA GLY A 36 -1.66 14.74 -16.50
C GLY A 36 -0.48 15.05 -15.58
N VAL A 37 0.64 15.53 -16.13
CA VAL A 37 1.81 15.89 -15.33
C VAL A 37 1.51 17.05 -14.38
N GLU A 38 0.76 18.06 -14.84
CA GLU A 38 0.34 19.18 -14.00
C GLU A 38 -0.62 18.74 -12.90
N ILE A 39 -1.58 17.86 -13.22
CA ILE A 39 -2.48 17.30 -12.19
C ILE A 39 -1.70 16.49 -11.16
N SER A 40 -0.80 15.60 -11.60
CA SER A 40 0.05 14.81 -10.70
C SER A 40 0.89 15.70 -9.79
N ASN A 41 1.55 16.72 -10.35
CA ASN A 41 2.35 17.67 -9.58
C ASN A 41 1.51 18.45 -8.57
N ASN A 42 0.33 18.93 -8.97
CA ASN A 42 -0.56 19.66 -8.07
C ASN A 42 -1.06 18.80 -6.91
N ILE A 43 -1.42 17.54 -7.16
CA ILE A 43 -1.82 16.60 -6.11
C ILE A 43 -0.66 16.34 -5.15
N LYS A 44 0.55 16.05 -5.66
CA LYS A 44 1.74 15.82 -4.83
C LYS A 44 2.11 17.05 -3.99
N ASN A 45 2.09 18.23 -4.59
CA ASN A 45 2.38 19.48 -3.89
C ASN A 45 1.33 19.78 -2.81
N LEU A 46 0.05 19.54 -3.08
CA LEU A 46 -1.02 19.71 -2.11
C LEU A 46 -0.89 18.72 -0.94
N TRP A 47 -0.59 17.45 -1.23
CA TRP A 47 -0.36 16.44 -0.21
C TRP A 47 0.83 16.82 0.67
N TRP A 48 1.97 17.17 0.07
CA TRP A 48 3.18 17.57 0.81
C TRP A 48 2.94 18.81 1.66
N LYS A 49 2.25 19.81 1.10
CA LYS A 49 1.87 21.01 1.84
C LYS A 49 0.99 20.68 3.03
N THR A 50 0.00 19.79 2.86
CA THR A 50 -0.99 19.46 3.89
C THR A 50 -0.38 18.64 5.01
N PHE A 51 0.33 17.55 4.68
CA PHE A 51 0.75 16.56 5.66
C PHE A 51 2.19 16.72 6.14
N VAL A 52 3.01 17.54 5.45
CA VAL A 52 4.39 17.79 5.85
C VAL A 52 4.58 19.24 6.23
N GLN A 53 4.39 20.19 5.31
CA GLN A 53 4.75 21.59 5.57
C GLN A 53 3.81 22.31 6.55
N SER A 54 2.55 21.89 6.66
CA SER A 54 1.56 22.49 7.57
C SER A 54 1.55 21.86 8.95
N ARG A 55 2.47 20.93 9.24
CA ARG A 55 2.59 20.19 10.49
C ARG A 55 3.93 20.46 11.14
N GLU A 56 3.93 20.69 12.44
CA GLU A 56 5.18 20.85 13.21
C GLU A 56 5.81 19.51 13.60
N ASP A 57 5.00 18.45 13.58
CA ASP A 57 5.37 17.10 14.01
C ASP A 57 5.64 16.14 12.85
N VAL A 58 5.74 16.61 11.60
CA VAL A 58 6.09 15.79 10.44
C VAL A 58 7.22 16.41 9.65
N THR A 59 8.24 15.62 9.32
CA THR A 59 9.34 16.01 8.43
C THR A 59 9.35 15.16 7.17
N GLY A 60 10.15 15.56 6.19
CA GLY A 60 10.23 14.88 4.89
C GLY A 60 11.61 14.31 4.61
N ILE A 61 11.65 13.18 3.90
CA ILE A 61 12.88 12.65 3.28
C ILE A 61 12.68 12.32 1.80
N ASN A 62 13.79 12.16 1.09
CA ASN A 62 13.83 11.57 -0.24
C ASN A 62 14.88 10.45 -0.26
N GLY A 63 14.43 9.22 -0.03
CA GLY A 63 15.23 8.01 -0.02
C GLY A 63 15.53 7.50 -1.43
N SER A 64 16.64 6.78 -1.57
CA SER A 64 17.03 6.14 -2.82
C SER A 64 16.04 5.04 -3.23
N ILE A 65 15.85 4.86 -4.54
CA ILE A 65 15.09 3.72 -5.10
C ILE A 65 15.86 2.41 -4.92
N ILE A 66 17.18 2.47 -5.11
CA ILE A 66 18.09 1.34 -4.93
C ILE A 66 18.70 1.43 -3.53
N THR A 67 18.58 0.36 -2.76
CA THR A 67 19.18 0.22 -1.43
C THR A 67 19.84 -1.14 -1.25
N HIS A 68 20.51 -1.33 -0.13
CA HIS A 68 21.16 -2.59 0.21
C HIS A 68 20.11 -3.73 0.30
N PRO A 69 20.33 -4.91 -0.33
CA PRO A 69 19.32 -5.97 -0.42
C PRO A 69 18.83 -6.50 0.94
N LYS A 70 19.70 -6.50 1.95
CA LYS A 70 19.33 -6.84 3.35
C LYS A 70 18.16 -6.02 3.92
N VAL A 71 17.89 -4.83 3.42
CA VAL A 71 16.71 -4.03 3.83
C VAL A 71 15.42 -4.78 3.48
N TRP A 72 15.39 -5.44 2.32
CA TRP A 72 14.25 -6.23 1.84
C TRP A 72 14.19 -7.63 2.48
N GLU A 73 15.33 -8.15 2.92
CA GLU A 73 15.37 -9.37 3.74
C GLU A 73 14.79 -9.10 5.14
N ALA A 74 15.26 -8.03 5.79
CA ALA A 74 14.82 -7.65 7.14
C ALA A 74 13.32 -7.35 7.18
N SER A 75 12.81 -6.61 6.21
CA SER A 75 11.36 -6.31 6.10
C SER A 75 10.51 -7.48 5.61
N GLY A 76 11.11 -8.64 5.32
CA GLY A 76 10.38 -9.83 4.86
C GLY A 76 9.93 -9.81 3.40
N HIS A 77 10.19 -8.74 2.65
CA HIS A 77 9.78 -8.60 1.24
C HIS A 77 10.36 -9.71 0.35
N ILE A 78 11.61 -10.14 0.56
CA ILE A 78 12.19 -11.21 -0.27
C ILE A 78 11.44 -12.54 -0.09
N ALA A 79 10.98 -12.84 1.13
CA ALA A 79 10.31 -14.09 1.46
C ALA A 79 8.80 -14.07 1.18
N SER A 80 8.15 -12.94 1.46
CA SER A 80 6.69 -12.84 1.53
C SER A 80 6.05 -12.08 0.37
N PHE A 81 6.82 -11.31 -0.41
CA PHE A 81 6.29 -10.47 -1.49
C PHE A 81 6.13 -11.27 -2.80
N THR A 82 5.33 -12.35 -2.74
CA THR A 82 5.15 -13.29 -3.85
C THR A 82 3.70 -13.46 -4.26
N ASP A 83 3.44 -13.46 -5.56
CA ASP A 83 2.14 -13.84 -6.13
C ASP A 83 2.13 -15.31 -6.60
N PRO A 84 0.98 -16.00 -6.55
CA PRO A 84 0.84 -17.33 -7.13
C PRO A 84 0.77 -17.22 -8.66
N LEU A 85 1.81 -17.69 -9.34
CA LEU A 85 1.96 -17.67 -10.79
C LEU A 85 1.62 -19.02 -11.41
N THR A 86 0.86 -19.03 -12.50
CA THR A 86 0.73 -20.17 -13.42
C THR A 86 1.04 -19.75 -14.85
N GLU A 87 1.63 -20.64 -15.64
CA GLU A 87 1.98 -20.40 -17.05
C GLU A 87 1.14 -21.30 -17.97
N CYS A 88 0.65 -20.74 -19.07
CA CYS A 88 -0.02 -21.53 -20.09
C CYS A 88 0.97 -22.35 -20.92
N ALA A 89 0.78 -23.68 -20.97
CA ALA A 89 1.64 -24.58 -21.73
C ALA A 89 1.59 -24.37 -23.26
N LYS A 90 0.59 -23.65 -23.79
CA LYS A 90 0.40 -23.42 -25.23
C LYS A 90 0.98 -22.09 -25.71
N CYS A 91 0.78 -21.01 -24.96
CA CYS A 91 1.20 -19.66 -25.37
C CYS A 91 2.22 -19.00 -24.45
N HIS A 92 2.66 -19.69 -23.40
CA HIS A 92 3.64 -19.22 -22.41
C HIS A 92 3.26 -17.92 -21.68
N LYS A 93 2.01 -17.46 -21.84
CA LYS A 93 1.47 -16.34 -21.07
C LYS A 93 1.33 -16.75 -19.61
N ARG A 94 1.71 -15.81 -18.76
CA ARG A 94 1.75 -15.93 -17.30
C ARG A 94 0.52 -15.27 -16.71
N TRP A 95 -0.05 -15.92 -15.71
CA TRP A 95 -1.27 -15.50 -15.07
C TRP A 95 -1.15 -15.62 -13.56
N ARG A 96 -1.79 -14.70 -12.84
CA ARG A 96 -2.00 -14.89 -11.42
C ARG A 96 -3.06 -15.97 -11.21
N ALA A 97 -2.69 -17.05 -10.52
CA ALA A 97 -3.47 -18.27 -10.47
C ALA A 97 -4.81 -18.09 -9.76
N ASP A 98 -4.79 -17.47 -8.57
CA ASP A 98 -5.96 -17.04 -7.79
C ASP A 98 -6.97 -16.23 -8.61
N HIS A 99 -6.52 -15.23 -9.39
CA HIS A 99 -7.38 -14.42 -10.26
C HIS A 99 -8.03 -15.26 -11.36
N VAL A 100 -7.25 -16.08 -12.06
CA VAL A 100 -7.80 -16.91 -13.14
C VAL A 100 -8.78 -17.94 -12.59
N ILE A 101 -8.52 -18.49 -11.41
CA ILE A 101 -9.45 -19.39 -10.74
C ILE A 101 -10.72 -18.65 -10.31
N SER A 102 -10.57 -17.45 -9.71
CA SER A 102 -11.68 -16.61 -9.27
C SER A 102 -12.60 -16.24 -10.42
N ASP A 103 -12.04 -15.80 -11.55
CA ASP A 103 -12.78 -15.43 -12.76
C ASP A 103 -13.48 -16.66 -13.37
N ALA A 104 -12.82 -17.83 -13.40
CA ALA A 104 -13.40 -19.06 -13.93
C ALA A 104 -14.54 -19.61 -13.05
N LEU A 105 -14.41 -19.52 -11.73
CA LEU A 105 -15.38 -20.04 -10.76
C LEU A 105 -16.43 -19.00 -10.34
N LYS A 106 -16.26 -17.74 -10.75
CA LYS A 106 -17.08 -16.58 -10.33
C LYS A 106 -17.19 -16.46 -8.80
N LYS A 107 -16.11 -16.76 -8.09
CA LYS A 107 -16.03 -16.72 -6.63
C LYS A 107 -14.66 -16.17 -6.21
N PRO A 108 -14.57 -15.26 -5.22
CA PRO A 108 -13.29 -14.79 -4.72
C PRO A 108 -12.44 -15.95 -4.19
N ILE A 109 -11.17 -15.97 -4.60
CA ILE A 109 -10.16 -16.93 -4.17
C ILE A 109 -8.98 -16.12 -3.66
N GLU A 110 -8.74 -16.18 -2.35
CA GLU A 110 -7.65 -15.48 -1.68
C GLU A 110 -7.11 -16.39 -0.57
N GLY A 111 -5.82 -16.24 -0.23
CA GLY A 111 -5.19 -16.93 0.90
C GLY A 111 -4.97 -18.45 0.78
N LEU A 112 -5.23 -19.07 -0.38
CA LEU A 112 -5.00 -20.51 -0.59
C LEU A 112 -3.52 -20.83 -0.87
N LYS A 113 -3.08 -22.03 -0.46
CA LYS A 113 -1.71 -22.51 -0.74
C LYS A 113 -1.53 -22.87 -2.22
N ILE A 114 -0.30 -22.79 -2.73
CA ILE A 114 0.02 -23.09 -4.14
C ILE A 114 -0.40 -24.49 -4.58
N GLU A 115 -0.32 -25.49 -3.69
CA GLU A 115 -0.75 -26.86 -3.97
C GLU A 115 -2.27 -26.96 -4.13
N GLU A 116 -3.01 -26.18 -3.34
CA GLU A 116 -4.48 -26.12 -3.41
C GLU A 116 -4.95 -25.40 -4.67
N LEU A 117 -4.29 -24.29 -5.03
CA LEU A 117 -4.54 -23.58 -6.27
C LEU A 117 -4.27 -24.47 -7.50
N THR A 118 -3.16 -25.23 -7.47
CA THR A 118 -2.84 -26.21 -8.53
C THR A 118 -3.93 -27.28 -8.63
N LYS A 119 -4.37 -27.84 -7.50
CA LYS A 119 -5.47 -28.82 -7.45
C LYS A 119 -6.77 -28.23 -7.98
N LEU A 120 -7.10 -26.97 -7.67
CA LEU A 120 -8.30 -26.31 -8.16
C LEU A 120 -8.30 -26.13 -9.67
N ILE A 121 -7.16 -25.74 -10.26
CA ILE A 121 -6.99 -25.63 -11.71
C ILE A 121 -7.23 -27.00 -12.37
N GLN A 122 -6.61 -28.06 -11.83
CA GLN A 122 -6.73 -29.41 -12.37
C GLN A 122 -8.16 -29.97 -12.23
N LYS A 123 -8.74 -29.87 -11.03
CA LYS A 123 -10.07 -30.43 -10.70
C LYS A 123 -11.18 -29.79 -11.52
N ASN A 124 -11.11 -28.47 -11.75
CA ASN A 124 -12.13 -27.74 -12.51
C ASN A 124 -11.75 -27.57 -13.99
N ASN A 125 -10.66 -28.20 -14.45
CA ASN A 125 -10.15 -28.12 -15.81
C ASN A 125 -10.02 -26.67 -16.33
N ILE A 126 -9.55 -25.76 -15.48
CA ILE A 126 -9.46 -24.33 -15.77
C ILE A 126 -8.44 -24.11 -16.87
N LYS A 127 -8.84 -23.36 -17.91
CA LYS A 127 -8.04 -23.13 -19.11
C LYS A 127 -7.51 -21.70 -19.16
N CYS A 128 -6.43 -21.52 -19.90
CA CYS A 128 -5.89 -20.20 -20.22
C CYS A 128 -7.00 -19.29 -20.77
N PRO A 129 -7.21 -18.09 -20.21
CA PRO A 129 -8.24 -17.15 -20.65
C PRO A 129 -8.16 -16.84 -22.16
N ASP A 130 -6.94 -16.67 -22.67
CA ASP A 130 -6.67 -16.24 -24.05
C ASP A 130 -6.77 -17.37 -25.08
N CYS A 131 -6.00 -18.45 -24.91
CA CYS A 131 -5.82 -19.46 -25.95
C CYS A 131 -6.50 -20.81 -25.64
N LYS A 132 -7.18 -20.89 -24.50
CA LYS A 132 -7.82 -22.10 -23.95
C LYS A 132 -6.88 -23.30 -23.72
N GLY A 133 -5.56 -23.08 -23.76
CA GLY A 133 -4.54 -24.07 -23.43
C GLY A 133 -4.55 -24.48 -21.95
N ALA A 134 -3.90 -25.60 -21.62
CA ALA A 134 -3.72 -26.03 -20.24
C ALA A 134 -2.83 -25.04 -19.46
N LEU A 135 -3.17 -24.82 -18.20
CA LEU A 135 -2.37 -24.05 -17.25
C LEU A 135 -1.45 -25.02 -16.47
N GLY A 136 -0.21 -24.59 -16.26
CA GLY A 136 0.81 -25.35 -15.54
C GLY A 136 0.61 -25.32 -14.03
N VAL A 137 1.56 -25.92 -13.32
CA VAL A 137 1.62 -25.89 -11.86
C VAL A 137 1.79 -24.47 -11.35
N VAL A 138 1.19 -24.18 -10.19
CA VAL A 138 1.30 -22.87 -9.55
C VAL A 138 2.62 -22.78 -8.77
N GLN A 139 3.31 -21.65 -8.89
CA GLN A 139 4.58 -21.37 -8.20
C GLN A 139 4.56 -19.97 -7.58
N ASN A 140 5.41 -19.74 -6.57
CA ASN A 140 5.59 -18.40 -6.02
C ASN A 140 6.46 -17.55 -6.95
N PHE A 141 5.97 -16.36 -7.29
CA PHE A 141 6.69 -15.38 -8.10
C PHE A 141 6.93 -14.12 -7.26
N ASN A 142 8.19 -13.82 -6.96
CA ASN A 142 8.54 -12.59 -6.24
C ASN A 142 8.27 -11.37 -7.14
N GLN A 143 7.50 -10.42 -6.61
CA GLN A 143 7.08 -9.23 -7.36
C GLN A 143 8.11 -8.10 -7.32
N MET A 144 9.25 -8.23 -6.66
CA MET A 144 10.28 -7.19 -6.70
C MET A 144 11.03 -7.24 -8.03
N PHE A 145 11.22 -6.08 -8.66
CA PHE A 145 12.14 -5.98 -9.80
C PHE A 145 13.58 -6.11 -9.31
N THR A 146 14.35 -6.97 -9.96
CA THR A 146 15.78 -7.14 -9.70
C THR A 146 16.61 -6.31 -10.65
N THR A 147 17.75 -5.84 -10.17
CA THR A 147 18.81 -5.20 -10.95
C THR A 147 20.17 -5.56 -10.36
N ASN A 148 21.25 -5.07 -10.94
CA ASN A 148 22.60 -5.29 -10.43
C ASN A 148 23.32 -3.96 -10.18
N VAL A 149 24.04 -3.86 -9.07
CA VAL A 149 24.85 -2.69 -8.70
C VAL A 149 26.33 -3.08 -8.77
N GLY A 150 27.08 -2.39 -9.64
CA GLY A 150 28.50 -2.64 -9.90
C GLY A 150 28.75 -3.10 -11.34
N ALA A 151 29.94 -2.80 -11.87
CA ALA A 151 30.26 -3.02 -13.29
C ALA A 151 30.87 -4.39 -13.61
N VAL A 152 31.57 -5.02 -12.66
CA VAL A 152 32.35 -6.26 -12.89
C VAL A 152 31.98 -7.37 -11.91
N GLU A 153 31.81 -7.04 -10.63
CA GLU A 153 31.30 -7.94 -9.58
C GLU A 153 29.96 -7.39 -9.06
N ALA A 154 28.94 -7.49 -9.91
CA ALA A 154 27.68 -6.81 -9.66
C ALA A 154 26.87 -7.53 -8.56
N ASN A 155 26.42 -6.77 -7.56
CA ASN A 155 25.57 -7.29 -6.49
C ASN A 155 24.10 -7.15 -6.89
N THR A 156 23.30 -8.19 -6.64
CA THR A 156 21.85 -8.11 -6.81
C THR A 156 21.28 -7.00 -5.94
N ALA A 157 20.50 -6.12 -6.56
CA ALA A 157 19.71 -5.10 -5.89
C ALA A 157 18.28 -5.15 -6.41
N TYR A 158 17.41 -4.37 -5.78
CA TYR A 158 15.99 -4.36 -6.10
C TYR A 158 15.52 -2.93 -6.28
N LEU A 159 14.55 -2.75 -7.19
CA LEU A 159 13.73 -1.55 -7.17
C LEU A 159 12.75 -1.67 -5.99
N ARG A 160 12.66 -0.63 -5.17
CA ARG A 160 11.80 -0.65 -3.98
C ARG A 160 10.31 -0.89 -4.32
N PRO A 161 9.60 -1.80 -3.63
CA PRO A 161 8.17 -2.06 -3.82
C PRO A 161 7.24 -1.13 -3.03
N GLU A 162 7.82 -0.37 -2.10
CA GLU A 162 7.21 0.67 -1.26
C GLU A 162 8.28 1.72 -0.92
N THR A 163 7.89 2.87 -0.35
CA THR A 163 8.84 3.92 0.05
C THR A 163 9.17 3.89 1.55
N ALA A 164 8.29 3.31 2.37
CA ALA A 164 8.38 3.13 3.82
C ALA A 164 9.75 2.66 4.33
N GLN A 165 10.35 1.64 3.70
CA GLN A 165 11.65 1.11 4.16
C GLN A 165 12.79 2.13 4.18
N SER A 166 12.76 3.14 3.29
CA SER A 166 13.75 4.22 3.33
C SER A 166 13.60 5.11 4.55
N ILE A 167 12.40 5.21 5.10
CA ILE A 167 12.11 5.96 6.32
C ILE A 167 12.64 5.18 7.51
N PHE A 168 12.34 3.89 7.64
CA PHE A 168 12.80 3.07 8.77
C PHE A 168 14.32 2.99 8.89
N VAL A 169 15.04 2.80 7.78
CA VAL A 169 16.52 2.74 7.82
C VAL A 169 17.17 4.07 8.16
N ASN A 170 16.48 5.20 7.92
CA ASN A 170 16.97 6.55 8.22
C ASN A 170 16.29 7.19 9.44
N TYR A 171 15.43 6.45 10.14
CA TYR A 171 14.59 6.97 11.24
C TYR A 171 15.43 7.74 12.27
N LYS A 172 16.54 7.14 12.72
CA LYS A 172 17.37 7.71 13.78
C LYS A 172 18.16 8.94 13.33
N PRO A 173 18.92 8.91 12.21
CA PRO A 173 19.55 10.12 11.66
C PRO A 173 18.55 11.27 11.43
N VAL A 174 17.35 10.98 10.92
CA VAL A 174 16.32 11.98 10.68
C VAL A 174 15.87 12.59 12.01
N MET A 175 15.44 11.76 12.97
CA MET A 175 15.02 12.20 14.30
C MET A 175 16.11 13.04 15.00
N ASP A 176 17.36 12.59 14.96
CA ASP A 176 18.48 13.29 15.60
C ASP A 176 18.75 14.66 14.95
N SER A 177 18.67 14.72 13.61
CA SER A 177 18.92 15.95 12.86
C SER A 177 17.81 16.98 12.98
N THR A 178 16.55 16.56 13.10
CA THR A 178 15.39 17.44 13.28
C THR A 178 15.10 17.74 14.74
N ARG A 179 15.65 16.95 15.66
CA ARG A 179 15.38 16.99 17.11
C ARG A 179 13.89 16.77 17.44
N MET A 180 13.17 16.09 16.56
CA MET A 180 11.78 15.73 16.81
C MET A 180 11.66 14.78 18.00
N LYS A 181 10.58 14.93 18.77
CA LYS A 181 10.24 14.05 19.89
C LYS A 181 8.92 13.34 19.57
N PRO A 182 8.74 12.07 19.99
CA PRO A 182 7.47 11.37 19.82
C PRO A 182 6.30 12.10 20.51
N PRO A 183 5.12 12.16 19.89
CA PRO A 183 4.79 11.61 18.56
C PRO A 183 5.32 12.47 17.41
N PHE A 184 5.86 11.85 16.36
CA PHE A 184 6.31 12.56 15.14
C PHE A 184 6.24 11.66 13.90
N GLY A 185 6.20 12.26 12.71
CA GLY A 185 6.16 11.57 11.44
C GLY A 185 7.35 11.86 10.55
N ILE A 186 7.67 10.89 9.69
CA ILE A 186 8.58 11.09 8.56
C ILE A 186 7.80 10.71 7.29
N ALA A 187 7.74 11.62 6.33
CA ALA A 187 7.01 11.47 5.09
C ALA A 187 7.94 11.35 3.90
N GLN A 188 7.47 10.68 2.85
CA GLN A 188 8.17 10.60 1.57
C GLN A 188 7.17 10.53 0.42
N ILE A 189 7.53 11.17 -0.70
CA ILE A 189 6.89 10.97 -1.99
C ILE A 189 7.92 10.37 -2.94
N GLY A 190 7.57 9.29 -3.63
CA GLY A 190 8.44 8.79 -4.69
C GLY A 190 7.94 7.54 -5.38
N LYS A 191 8.73 7.09 -6.33
CA LYS A 191 8.43 5.90 -7.15
C LYS A 191 8.58 4.61 -6.37
N ALA A 192 7.68 3.67 -6.63
CA ALA A 192 7.73 2.29 -6.21
C ALA A 192 7.41 1.36 -7.37
N PHE A 193 7.89 0.12 -7.28
CA PHE A 193 7.89 -0.83 -8.37
C PHE A 193 7.42 -2.20 -7.90
N ARG A 194 6.38 -2.72 -8.55
CA ARG A 194 5.84 -4.06 -8.29
C ARG A 194 5.71 -4.78 -9.62
N ASN A 195 6.46 -5.85 -9.83
CA ASN A 195 6.48 -6.67 -11.03
C ASN A 195 5.20 -7.53 -11.14
N GLU A 196 4.06 -6.85 -11.17
CA GLU A 196 2.72 -7.41 -11.25
C GLU A 196 2.62 -8.35 -12.46
N ILE A 197 2.12 -9.58 -12.22
CA ILE A 197 2.10 -10.66 -13.21
C ILE A 197 1.21 -10.26 -14.40
N SER A 198 0.05 -9.68 -14.11
CA SER A 198 -0.93 -9.28 -15.13
C SER A 198 -1.53 -7.91 -14.79
N PRO A 199 -0.84 -6.81 -15.15
CA PRO A 199 -1.34 -5.45 -14.99
C PRO A 199 -2.65 -5.28 -15.76
N ARG A 200 -3.70 -4.77 -15.09
CA ARG A 200 -5.04 -4.62 -15.65
C ARG A 200 -5.75 -3.39 -15.09
N ASN A 201 -6.84 -2.99 -15.72
CA ASN A 201 -7.66 -1.85 -15.32
C ASN A 201 -6.87 -0.53 -15.31
N PHE A 202 -6.20 -0.18 -16.42
CA PHE A 202 -5.56 1.13 -16.58
C PHE A 202 -4.57 1.48 -15.45
N LEU A 203 -4.77 2.58 -14.71
CA LEU A 203 -3.91 3.04 -13.61
C LEU A 203 -4.12 2.30 -12.28
N PHE A 204 -5.05 1.34 -12.20
CA PHE A 204 -5.37 0.65 -10.94
C PHE A 204 -4.42 -0.50 -10.59
N ARG A 205 -3.71 -1.07 -11.57
CA ARG A 205 -2.64 -2.05 -11.33
C ARG A 205 -1.46 -1.75 -12.23
N LEU A 206 -0.42 -1.18 -11.64
CA LEU A 206 0.77 -0.68 -12.31
C LEU A 206 2.00 -1.46 -11.87
N ARG A 207 3.05 -1.39 -12.69
CA ARG A 207 4.38 -1.89 -12.36
C ARG A 207 5.32 -0.83 -11.83
N GLU A 208 5.04 0.41 -12.19
CA GLU A 208 5.70 1.62 -11.69
C GLU A 208 4.61 2.63 -11.34
N PHE A 209 4.67 3.16 -10.13
CA PHE A 209 3.74 4.18 -9.64
C PHE A 209 4.41 5.05 -8.58
N GLU A 210 3.81 6.19 -8.26
CA GLU A 210 4.26 7.03 -7.15
C GLU A 210 3.39 6.76 -5.92
N GLN A 211 4.01 6.69 -4.75
CA GLN A 211 3.35 6.63 -3.46
C GLN A 211 3.72 7.86 -2.63
N MET A 212 2.83 8.20 -1.70
CA MET A 212 2.99 9.25 -0.71
C MET A 212 2.71 8.60 0.64
N GLU A 213 3.75 8.32 1.41
CA GLU A 213 3.68 7.52 2.65
C GLU A 213 4.18 8.35 3.84
N ILE A 214 3.62 8.09 5.03
CA ILE A 214 4.02 8.74 6.28
C ILE A 214 4.16 7.66 7.35
N GLU A 215 5.37 7.46 7.87
CA GLU A 215 5.54 6.64 9.07
C GLU A 215 5.42 7.52 10.30
N TYR A 216 4.39 7.30 11.11
CA TYR A 216 4.15 8.12 12.31
C TYR A 216 4.53 7.37 13.59
N PHE A 217 5.65 7.79 14.18
CA PHE A 217 6.33 7.18 15.32
C PHE A 217 5.82 7.73 16.66
N ILE A 218 5.42 6.83 17.56
CA ILE A 218 4.77 7.14 18.83
C ILE A 218 5.32 6.23 19.94
N GLN A 219 5.41 6.73 21.18
CA GLN A 219 5.64 5.85 22.33
C GLN A 219 4.37 5.06 22.67
N LYS A 220 4.50 3.83 23.15
CA LYS A 220 3.31 2.99 23.46
C LYS A 220 2.37 3.66 24.46
N LYS A 221 2.91 4.43 25.41
CA LYS A 221 2.12 5.16 26.41
C LYS A 221 1.22 6.25 25.82
N GLN A 222 1.56 6.77 24.64
CA GLN A 222 0.87 7.87 23.96
C GLN A 222 -0.14 7.41 22.90
N LEU A 223 -0.32 6.09 22.68
CA LEU A 223 -1.20 5.57 21.62
C LEU A 223 -2.67 6.02 21.78
N SER A 224 -3.13 6.14 23.01
CA SER A 224 -4.48 6.60 23.35
C SER A 224 -4.52 8.09 23.75
N GLU A 225 -3.50 8.86 23.40
CA GLU A 225 -3.38 10.28 23.74
C GLU A 225 -3.10 11.08 22.47
N CYS A 226 -4.07 11.10 21.55
CA CYS A 226 -3.91 11.89 20.33
C CYS A 226 -4.32 13.34 20.59
N ALA A 227 -3.34 14.24 20.54
CA ALA A 227 -3.52 15.68 20.78
C ALA A 227 -4.55 16.33 19.84
N TYR A 228 -4.84 15.71 18.69
CA TYR A 228 -5.76 16.23 17.68
C TYR A 228 -7.12 15.49 17.66
N PHE A 229 -7.34 14.48 18.51
CA PHE A 229 -8.51 13.62 18.40
C PHE A 229 -9.82 14.39 18.55
N ASP A 230 -9.86 15.37 19.46
CA ASP A 230 -11.06 16.18 19.72
C ASP A 230 -11.54 16.98 18.51
N GLU A 231 -10.66 17.35 17.57
CA GLU A 231 -11.02 18.08 16.35
C GLU A 231 -11.74 17.21 15.32
N PHE A 232 -11.55 15.88 15.38
CA PHE A 232 -12.01 14.95 14.35
C PHE A 232 -12.97 13.87 14.87
N LYS A 233 -13.15 13.75 16.19
CA LYS A 233 -13.98 12.73 16.82
C LYS A 233 -15.44 12.68 16.31
N ASP A 234 -15.95 13.79 15.82
CA ASP A 234 -17.32 13.95 15.31
C ASP A 234 -17.43 13.89 13.79
N LEU A 235 -16.29 13.77 13.08
CA LEU A 235 -16.28 13.57 11.63
C LEU A 235 -17.04 12.28 11.30
N LYS A 236 -18.06 12.39 10.44
CA LYS A 236 -18.82 11.23 9.97
C LYS A 236 -18.14 10.62 8.76
N VAL A 237 -17.97 9.31 8.81
CA VAL A 237 -17.36 8.51 7.73
C VAL A 237 -18.26 7.33 7.41
N ASN A 238 -18.25 6.92 6.14
CA ASN A 238 -18.85 5.65 5.71
C ASN A 238 -17.90 4.52 6.10
N VAL A 239 -18.37 3.54 6.87
CA VAL A 239 -17.54 2.43 7.35
C VAL A 239 -18.09 1.10 6.87
N LEU A 240 -17.20 0.21 6.46
CA LEU A 240 -17.45 -1.22 6.35
C LEU A 240 -16.52 -1.95 7.32
N SER A 241 -17.05 -2.40 8.46
CA SER A 241 -16.28 -3.05 9.52
C SER A 241 -15.98 -4.52 9.21
N GLU A 242 -15.00 -5.09 9.92
CA GLU A 242 -14.70 -6.55 9.88
C GLU A 242 -15.95 -7.37 10.24
N LYS A 243 -16.67 -6.96 11.29
CA LYS A 243 -17.89 -7.62 11.78
C LYS A 243 -19.00 -7.65 10.73
N GLU A 244 -19.13 -6.60 9.93
CA GLU A 244 -20.11 -6.52 8.84
C GLU A 244 -19.69 -7.41 7.67
N GLN A 245 -18.40 -7.42 7.32
CA GLN A 245 -17.86 -8.28 6.26
C GLN A 245 -18.08 -9.77 6.56
N HIS A 246 -17.84 -10.22 7.80
CA HIS A 246 -18.12 -11.60 8.20
C HIS A 246 -19.61 -11.98 8.14
N LYS A 247 -20.51 -10.99 8.18
CA LYS A 247 -21.96 -11.20 7.99
C LYS A 247 -22.38 -11.14 6.52
N GLY A 248 -21.43 -10.95 5.60
CA GLY A 248 -21.70 -10.77 4.17
C GLY A 248 -22.34 -9.42 3.82
N ILE A 249 -22.27 -8.44 4.73
CA ILE A 249 -22.76 -7.08 4.48
C ILE A 249 -21.77 -6.37 3.57
N THR A 250 -22.30 -5.69 2.55
CA THR A 250 -21.50 -4.94 1.57
C THR A 250 -21.83 -3.45 1.54
N THR A 251 -22.90 -3.05 2.24
CA THR A 251 -23.32 -1.66 2.44
C THR A 251 -22.53 -0.99 3.55
N ASN A 252 -22.39 0.33 3.48
CA ASN A 252 -21.66 1.10 4.48
C ASN A 252 -22.57 1.58 5.61
N SER A 253 -22.04 1.60 6.83
CA SER A 253 -22.64 2.22 8.00
C SER A 253 -22.04 3.62 8.22
N ILE A 254 -22.88 4.65 8.35
CA ILE A 254 -22.40 6.00 8.69
C ILE A 254 -22.19 6.09 10.20
N MET A 255 -20.97 6.44 10.62
CA MET A 255 -20.65 6.66 12.02
C MET A 255 -19.59 7.74 12.21
N THR A 256 -19.52 8.31 13.42
CA THR A 256 -18.46 9.24 13.79
C THR A 256 -17.15 8.49 14.05
N ILE A 257 -16.01 9.16 13.88
CA ILE A 257 -14.68 8.60 14.22
C ILE A 257 -14.64 8.08 15.66
N SER A 258 -15.21 8.82 16.62
CA SER A 258 -15.31 8.38 18.02
C SER A 258 -16.13 7.10 18.20
N LYS A 259 -17.21 6.93 17.44
CA LYS A 259 -18.03 5.72 17.49
C LYS A 259 -17.29 4.55 16.83
N ALA A 260 -16.67 4.76 15.67
CA ALA A 260 -15.87 3.75 14.98
C ALA A 260 -14.71 3.24 15.85
N LEU A 261 -14.00 4.14 16.55
CA LEU A 261 -12.96 3.77 17.51
C LEU A 261 -13.53 2.90 18.64
N LYS A 262 -14.64 3.31 19.27
CA LYS A 262 -15.30 2.53 20.34
C LYS A 262 -15.79 1.16 19.88
N GLU A 263 -16.17 1.01 18.61
CA GLU A 263 -16.63 -0.26 18.04
C GLU A 263 -15.48 -1.19 17.59
N GLY A 264 -14.23 -0.72 17.69
CA GLY A 264 -13.02 -1.46 17.38
C GLY A 264 -12.62 -1.44 15.91
N VAL A 265 -13.03 -0.42 15.16
CA VAL A 265 -12.61 -0.22 13.76
C VAL A 265 -11.14 0.21 13.69
N PHE A 266 -10.71 1.00 14.67
CA PHE A 266 -9.33 1.51 14.79
C PHE A 266 -8.69 1.00 16.08
N ASN A 267 -7.38 0.80 16.07
CA ASN A 267 -6.63 0.26 17.21
C ASN A 267 -6.30 1.29 18.28
N SER A 268 -6.21 2.57 17.90
CA SER A 268 -5.75 3.65 18.76
C SER A 268 -6.35 4.99 18.33
N GLU A 269 -6.24 6.01 19.18
CA GLU A 269 -6.70 7.37 18.82
C GLU A 269 -5.89 7.93 17.64
N TRP A 270 -4.59 7.63 17.57
CA TRP A 270 -3.73 8.04 16.47
C TRP A 270 -4.08 7.35 15.15
N HIS A 271 -4.38 6.04 15.17
CA HIS A 271 -4.84 5.32 13.97
C HIS A 271 -6.18 5.92 13.48
N ALA A 272 -7.10 6.22 14.41
CA ALA A 272 -8.37 6.87 14.09
C ALA A 272 -8.17 8.29 13.51
N TYR A 273 -7.26 9.07 14.10
CA TYR A 273 -6.92 10.42 13.65
C TYR A 273 -6.35 10.43 12.23
N TRP A 274 -5.34 9.59 11.96
CA TRP A 274 -4.71 9.51 10.64
C TRP A 274 -5.72 9.10 9.57
N THR A 275 -6.57 8.12 9.86
CA THR A 275 -7.67 7.75 8.97
C THR A 275 -8.62 8.94 8.72
N ALA A 276 -8.99 9.66 9.78
CA ALA A 276 -9.90 10.80 9.68
C ALA A 276 -9.34 11.95 8.81
N ILE A 277 -8.06 12.29 8.99
CA ILE A 277 -7.45 13.39 8.24
C ILE A 277 -7.24 13.02 6.76
N PHE A 278 -6.86 11.77 6.47
CA PHE A 278 -6.76 11.29 5.09
C PHE A 278 -8.14 11.24 4.42
N TYR A 279 -9.17 10.73 5.11
CA TYR A 279 -10.54 10.73 4.59
C TYR A 279 -11.01 12.16 4.28
N LYS A 280 -10.79 13.10 5.22
CA LYS A 280 -11.13 14.52 5.02
C LYS A 280 -10.34 15.15 3.87
N TRP A 281 -9.09 14.76 3.66
CA TRP A 281 -8.29 15.26 2.54
C TRP A 281 -8.89 14.87 1.20
N TYR A 282 -9.34 13.62 1.02
CA TYR A 282 -10.06 13.22 -0.18
C TYR A 282 -11.37 13.99 -0.38
N LEU A 283 -12.14 14.23 0.70
CA LEU A 283 -13.34 15.08 0.61
C LEU A 283 -12.99 16.49 0.14
N ASN A 284 -11.90 17.08 0.65
CA ASN A 284 -11.44 18.41 0.25
C ASN A 284 -10.91 18.45 -1.19
N LEU A 285 -10.42 17.33 -1.74
CA LEU A 285 -10.11 17.19 -3.16
C LEU A 285 -11.36 17.17 -4.06
N GLY A 286 -12.55 17.02 -3.48
CA GLY A 286 -13.82 17.04 -4.21
C GLY A 286 -14.31 15.66 -4.67
N VAL A 287 -13.84 14.57 -4.07
CA VAL A 287 -14.41 13.24 -4.34
C VAL A 287 -15.87 13.18 -3.85
N ASN A 288 -16.71 12.37 -4.50
CA ASN A 288 -18.09 12.19 -4.04
C ASN A 288 -18.09 11.40 -2.70
N PRO A 289 -18.61 11.96 -1.59
CA PRO A 289 -18.65 11.29 -0.30
C PRO A 289 -19.40 9.96 -0.31
N GLU A 290 -20.45 9.82 -1.13
CA GLU A 290 -21.23 8.57 -1.24
C GLU A 290 -20.42 7.40 -1.78
N ASN A 291 -19.37 7.71 -2.55
CA ASN A 291 -18.45 6.73 -3.12
C ASN A 291 -17.18 6.57 -2.30
N LEU A 292 -17.03 7.21 -1.14
CA LEU A 292 -15.83 7.12 -0.30
C LEU A 292 -16.14 6.39 1.00
N ARG A 293 -15.38 5.36 1.35
CA ARG A 293 -15.53 4.62 2.61
C ARG A 293 -14.21 4.27 3.27
N VAL A 294 -14.30 3.90 4.54
CA VAL A 294 -13.24 3.25 5.33
C VAL A 294 -13.63 1.78 5.46
N ARG A 295 -12.80 0.85 4.95
CA ARG A 295 -12.99 -0.59 5.07
C ARG A 295 -11.95 -1.17 6.02
N GLN A 296 -12.39 -1.80 7.10
CA GLN A 296 -11.48 -2.49 8.00
C GLN A 296 -11.01 -3.81 7.37
N HIS A 297 -9.72 -4.12 7.41
CA HIS A 297 -9.23 -5.45 6.99
C HIS A 297 -9.78 -6.54 7.90
N VAL A 298 -10.08 -7.71 7.34
CA VAL A 298 -10.32 -8.92 8.14
C VAL A 298 -8.98 -9.55 8.54
N LYS A 299 -8.96 -10.37 9.60
CA LYS A 299 -7.71 -10.99 10.10
C LYS A 299 -6.90 -11.73 9.04
N GLU A 300 -7.56 -12.36 8.09
CA GLU A 300 -6.91 -13.12 7.02
C GLU A 300 -6.25 -12.23 5.95
N GLU A 301 -6.62 -10.95 5.88
CA GLU A 301 -6.08 -9.95 4.95
C GLU A 301 -4.90 -9.17 5.54
N LEU A 302 -4.73 -9.19 6.87
CA LEU A 302 -3.70 -8.40 7.53
C LEU A 302 -2.30 -8.82 7.08
N SER A 303 -1.51 -7.82 6.72
CA SER A 303 -0.08 -8.01 6.49
C SER A 303 0.59 -8.47 7.79
N HIS A 304 1.62 -9.31 7.66
CA HIS A 304 2.34 -9.92 8.78
C HIS A 304 2.95 -8.91 9.78
N TYR A 305 3.09 -7.65 9.37
CA TYR A 305 3.60 -6.55 10.19
C TYR A 305 2.52 -5.66 10.81
N SER A 306 1.24 -5.83 10.43
CA SER A 306 0.15 -4.94 10.88
C SER A 306 -0.67 -5.57 12.02
N ALA A 307 -0.88 -4.81 13.10
CA ALA A 307 -1.85 -5.14 14.15
C ALA A 307 -3.29 -4.74 13.76
N GLY A 308 -3.47 -3.93 12.73
CA GLY A 308 -4.77 -3.53 12.21
C GLY A 308 -4.63 -2.55 11.07
N THR A 309 -5.35 -2.78 9.99
CA THR A 309 -5.32 -1.94 8.79
C THR A 309 -6.73 -1.55 8.41
N VAL A 310 -6.90 -0.30 7.98
CA VAL A 310 -8.11 0.16 7.29
C VAL A 310 -7.74 0.70 5.92
N ASP A 311 -8.56 0.42 4.92
CA ASP A 311 -8.44 1.01 3.60
C ASP A 311 -9.43 2.16 3.45
N ILE A 312 -8.96 3.30 2.98
CA ILE A 312 -9.82 4.29 2.36
C ILE A 312 -10.06 3.82 0.93
N GLU A 313 -11.31 3.48 0.61
CA GLU A 313 -11.70 2.97 -0.69
C GLU A 313 -12.64 3.93 -1.41
N TYR A 314 -12.54 3.95 -2.73
CA TYR A 314 -13.46 4.66 -3.61
C TYR A 314 -14.25 3.70 -4.51
N ASN A 315 -15.55 3.97 -4.66
CA ASN A 315 -16.43 3.22 -5.53
C ASN A 315 -16.35 3.75 -6.97
N TYR A 316 -15.54 3.07 -7.78
CA TYR A 316 -15.38 3.38 -9.20
C TYR A 316 -16.42 2.62 -10.05
N PRO A 317 -16.50 2.89 -11.36
CA PRO A 317 -17.37 2.11 -12.25
C PRO A 317 -17.11 0.59 -12.26
N MET A 318 -15.92 0.14 -11.85
CA MET A 318 -15.58 -1.28 -11.68
C MET A 318 -15.70 -1.78 -10.22
N GLY A 319 -16.36 -1.01 -9.36
CA GLY A 319 -16.56 -1.29 -7.94
C GLY A 319 -15.51 -0.65 -7.02
N TRP A 320 -15.57 -1.02 -5.75
CA TRP A 320 -14.68 -0.54 -4.71
C TRP A 320 -13.22 -0.92 -4.99
N LYS A 321 -12.34 0.08 -4.89
CA LYS A 321 -10.89 -0.07 -4.92
C LYS A 321 -10.25 0.80 -3.85
N GLU A 322 -9.18 0.28 -3.28
CA GLU A 322 -8.30 0.99 -2.37
C GLU A 322 -7.71 2.24 -3.04
N LEU A 323 -7.77 3.36 -2.33
CA LEU A 323 -7.01 4.58 -2.60
C LEU A 323 -5.76 4.67 -1.72
N GLN A 324 -5.92 4.29 -0.45
CA GLN A 324 -4.89 4.41 0.57
C GLN A 324 -5.19 3.44 1.71
N GLY A 325 -4.24 2.55 2.03
CA GLY A 325 -4.18 1.85 3.31
C GLY A 325 -3.70 2.78 4.43
N VAL A 326 -4.24 2.59 5.63
CA VAL A 326 -3.75 3.18 6.88
C VAL A 326 -3.47 2.03 7.83
N ALA A 327 -2.19 1.72 8.02
CA ALA A 327 -1.76 0.53 8.75
C ALA A 327 -1.14 0.86 10.12
N ASP A 328 -1.55 0.11 11.13
CA ASP A 328 -0.90 0.08 12.43
C ASP A 328 0.20 -0.99 12.41
N ARG A 329 1.45 -0.60 12.15
CA ARG A 329 2.59 -1.51 11.95
C ARG A 329 3.33 -1.90 13.23
N THR A 330 2.84 -1.46 14.39
CA THR A 330 3.44 -1.77 15.69
C THR A 330 4.91 -1.34 15.81
N THR A 331 5.76 -2.16 16.42
CA THR A 331 7.22 -1.98 16.45
C THR A 331 7.93 -2.86 15.42
N TYR A 332 7.20 -3.50 14.50
CA TYR A 332 7.72 -4.56 13.64
C TYR A 332 8.94 -4.11 12.84
N ASP A 333 8.81 -3.05 12.05
CA ASP A 333 9.85 -2.63 11.09
C ASP A 333 11.16 -2.24 11.77
N LEU A 334 11.10 -1.41 12.82
CA LEU A 334 12.29 -1.02 13.59
C LEU A 334 12.91 -2.23 14.30
N THR A 335 12.11 -3.17 14.81
CA THR A 335 12.62 -4.39 15.46
C THR A 335 13.34 -5.28 14.44
N GLN A 336 12.78 -5.45 13.25
CA GLN A 336 13.42 -6.25 12.19
C GLN A 336 14.73 -5.61 11.73
N HIS A 337 14.75 -4.30 11.48
CA HIS A 337 15.97 -3.62 11.07
C HIS A 337 17.03 -3.65 12.16
N GLU A 338 16.69 -3.49 13.43
CA GLU A 338 17.63 -3.64 14.55
C GLU A 338 18.22 -5.07 14.59
N LEU A 339 17.38 -6.10 14.43
CA LEU A 339 17.80 -7.50 14.43
C LEU A 339 18.80 -7.82 13.29
N PHE A 340 18.50 -7.38 12.07
CA PHE A 340 19.29 -7.72 10.88
C PHE A 340 20.53 -6.82 10.71
N SER A 341 20.44 -5.54 11.08
CA SER A 341 21.56 -4.60 10.98
C SER A 341 22.51 -4.69 12.17
N LYS A 342 22.01 -5.12 13.34
CA LYS A 342 22.68 -5.07 14.66
C LYS A 342 22.89 -3.65 15.20
N GLU A 343 22.28 -2.65 14.57
CA GLU A 343 22.27 -1.26 15.03
C GLU A 343 21.10 -0.98 15.97
N LYS A 344 21.32 -0.14 16.99
CA LYS A 344 20.28 0.17 17.99
C LYS A 344 19.35 1.29 17.52
N LEU A 345 18.11 0.93 17.21
CA LEU A 345 17.05 1.83 16.75
C LEU A 345 16.14 2.32 17.88
N GLU A 346 16.39 1.89 19.12
CA GLU A 346 15.69 2.39 20.31
C GLU A 346 15.76 3.92 20.45
N TYR A 347 14.62 4.51 20.82
CA TYR A 347 14.48 5.86 21.34
C TYR A 347 14.80 5.89 22.84
N PHE A 348 15.49 6.93 23.30
CA PHE A 348 15.76 7.15 24.73
C PHE A 348 14.83 8.24 25.26
N ASP A 349 13.93 7.88 26.17
CA ASP A 349 13.04 8.81 26.85
C ASP A 349 13.78 9.48 28.01
N GLU A 350 14.01 10.79 27.89
CA GLU A 350 14.71 11.59 28.90
C GLU A 350 13.97 11.66 30.24
N GLU A 351 12.64 11.61 30.23
CA GLU A 351 11.81 11.72 31.44
C GLU A 351 11.85 10.42 32.24
N THR A 352 11.66 9.29 31.56
CA THR A 352 11.64 7.97 32.22
C THR A 352 13.03 7.33 32.33
N ARG A 353 14.02 7.87 31.61
CA ARG A 353 15.38 7.32 31.46
C ARG A 353 15.40 5.89 30.92
N LYS A 354 14.38 5.53 30.14
CA LYS A 354 14.23 4.19 29.54
C LYS A 354 14.43 4.26 28.03
N LYS A 355 14.81 3.12 27.47
CA LYS A 355 14.85 2.92 26.02
C LYS A 355 13.63 2.12 25.58
N GLU A 356 13.06 2.48 24.45
CA GLU A 356 11.99 1.73 23.81
C GLU A 356 12.09 1.82 22.29
N ILE A 357 11.60 0.80 21.58
CA ILE A 357 11.37 0.87 20.15
C ILE A 357 10.03 1.59 19.95
N LEU A 358 10.04 2.67 19.16
CA LEU A 358 8.83 3.41 18.86
C LEU A 358 7.87 2.58 18.03
N TYR A 359 6.60 2.84 18.28
CA TYR A 359 5.47 2.24 17.62
C TYR A 359 5.08 3.07 16.39
N VAL A 360 4.80 2.43 15.27
CA VAL A 360 4.33 3.07 14.03
C VAL A 360 2.81 2.91 14.00
N ALA A 361 2.11 3.99 14.35
CA ALA A 361 0.65 3.95 14.55
C ALA A 361 -0.16 4.21 13.26
N ALA A 362 0.51 4.71 12.22
CA ALA A 362 -0.03 4.90 10.89
C ALA A 362 1.12 4.88 9.88
N GLU A 363 0.86 4.21 8.76
CA GLU A 363 1.54 4.28 7.45
C GLU A 363 0.58 4.87 6.42
#